data_AF-K0R317-F1
#
_entry.id   AF-K0R317-F1
#
_cell.length_a   1.000
_cell.length_b   1.000
_cell.length_c   1.000
_cell.angle_alpha   90.00
_cell.angle_beta   90.00
_cell.angle_gamma   90.00
#
_symmetry.space_group_name_H-M   'P 1'
#
loop_
_entity.id
_entity.type
_entity.pdbx_description
1 polymer ?
#
loop_
_entity_poly.entity_id
_entity_poly.type
_entity_poly.pdbx_seq_one_letter_code
_entity_poly.pdbx_strand_id
1 'polypeptide(L)'
;MTSDTTRYVALQEAYKQQAEKDKATLTGLVKTILAECEENSNGCDLLVTMPSDEEILTFCKQARYLRILETRPFFAEYKIQDKSSPALAPLAGMFSATDVSHFDAIQSETRDDLMMATMDPYETDPVQTPLLWWIALRACDCFFDRHQHYPGKHEQELALEADANEVYRYMVQVAESLGLSENDFIKEHILDHVKGKELAKEVVRYDEAEIHNIAAIIGGVASQESVKLITGQYVPFDDTYIYNGIASTAGVYRF
;
A
#
# COMPACT_ATOMS: atom_id res chain seq x y z
N MET A 1 4.16 -1.77 38.85
CA MET A 1 3.33 -2.49 39.85
C MET A 1 3.92 -2.21 41.22
N THR A 2 3.16 -1.65 42.16
CA THR A 2 3.67 -1.36 43.51
C THR A 2 3.78 -2.67 44.28
N SER A 3 5.00 -3.08 44.64
CA SER A 3 5.32 -4.34 45.32
C SER A 3 6.53 -4.16 46.22
N ASP A 4 6.66 -5.01 47.23
CA ASP A 4 7.93 -5.16 47.95
C ASP A 4 9.01 -5.74 47.02
N THR A 5 10.26 -5.34 47.24
CA THR A 5 11.42 -5.70 46.40
C THR A 5 11.57 -7.21 46.27
N THR A 6 11.36 -7.96 47.36
CA THR A 6 11.53 -9.41 47.38
C THR A 6 10.53 -10.11 46.47
N ARG A 7 9.24 -9.76 46.57
CA ARG A 7 8.20 -10.33 45.69
C ARG A 7 8.37 -9.92 44.24
N TYR A 8 8.80 -8.69 43.99
CA TYR A 8 9.06 -8.22 42.62
C TYR A 8 10.17 -9.04 41.96
N VAL A 9 11.30 -9.23 42.66
CA VAL A 9 12.44 -10.01 42.16
C VAL A 9 12.07 -11.48 41.97
N ALA A 10 11.35 -12.08 42.93
CA ALA A 10 10.91 -13.48 42.82
C ALA A 10 9.98 -13.71 41.61
N LEU A 11 9.05 -12.78 41.36
CA LEU A 11 8.17 -12.84 40.20
C LEU A 11 8.95 -12.67 38.89
N GLN A 12 9.83 -11.68 38.82
CA GLN A 12 10.67 -11.43 37.64
C GLN A 12 11.52 -12.66 37.29
N GLU A 13 12.13 -13.29 38.29
CA GLU A 13 12.95 -14.48 38.11
C GLU A 13 12.12 -15.68 37.61
N ALA A 14 10.88 -15.84 38.10
CA ALA A 14 9.98 -16.88 37.62
C ALA A 14 9.65 -16.72 36.12
N TYR A 15 9.36 -15.50 35.66
CA TYR A 15 9.14 -15.22 34.22
C TYR A 15 10.40 -15.45 33.40
N LYS A 16 11.57 -15.04 33.91
CA LYS A 16 12.85 -15.26 33.24
C LYS A 16 13.15 -16.75 33.06
N GLN A 17 12.95 -17.56 34.09
CA GLN A 17 13.15 -19.01 34.03
C GLN A 17 12.19 -19.68 33.03
N GLN A 18 10.94 -19.23 32.97
CA GLN A 18 10.00 -19.73 31.97
C GLN A 18 10.43 -19.35 30.55
N ALA A 19 10.84 -18.11 30.32
CA ALA A 19 11.32 -17.66 29.02
C ALA A 19 12.54 -18.45 28.52
N GLU A 20 13.48 -18.82 29.41
CA GLU A 20 14.62 -19.67 29.05
C GLU A 20 14.18 -21.10 28.66
N LYS A 21 13.18 -21.67 29.34
CA LYS A 21 12.61 -22.98 28.96
C LYS A 21 11.92 -22.91 27.60
N ASP A 22 11.17 -21.85 27.35
CA ASP A 22 10.46 -21.65 26.08
C ASP A 22 11.46 -21.46 24.94
N LYS A 23 12.53 -20.69 25.16
CA LYS A 23 13.65 -20.55 24.21
C LYS A 23 14.28 -21.90 23.90
N ALA A 24 14.63 -22.69 24.91
CA ALA A 24 15.23 -24.02 24.70
C ALA A 24 14.32 -24.96 23.91
N THR A 25 13.01 -24.91 24.18
CA THR A 25 12.00 -25.67 23.44
C THR A 25 11.95 -25.26 21.97
N LEU A 26 11.91 -23.95 21.69
CA LEU A 26 11.93 -23.42 20.34
C LEU A 26 13.21 -23.81 19.58
N THR A 27 14.38 -23.73 20.22
CA THR A 27 15.64 -24.17 19.63
C THR A 27 15.59 -25.66 19.25
N GLY A 28 14.95 -26.50 20.07
CA GLY A 28 14.71 -27.90 19.72
C GLY A 28 13.84 -28.05 18.48
N LEU A 29 12.73 -27.30 18.38
CA LEU A 29 11.83 -27.35 17.23
C LEU A 29 12.52 -26.89 15.93
N VAL A 30 13.29 -25.81 15.97
CA VAL A 30 14.01 -25.30 14.79
C VAL A 30 15.00 -26.34 14.28
N LYS A 31 15.70 -27.06 15.16
CA LYS A 31 16.61 -28.15 14.76
C LYS A 31 15.86 -29.29 14.08
N THR A 32 14.70 -29.67 14.60
CA THR A 32 13.86 -30.71 13.98
C THR A 32 13.41 -30.29 12.58
N ILE A 33 12.92 -29.05 12.42
CA ILE A 33 12.48 -28.52 11.13
C ILE A 33 13.65 -28.47 10.12
N LEU A 34 14.84 -28.05 10.56
CA LEU A 34 16.01 -28.04 9.68
C LEU A 34 16.39 -29.45 9.21
N ALA A 35 16.36 -30.45 10.10
CA ALA A 35 16.60 -31.84 9.73
C ALA A 35 15.56 -32.37 8.73
N GLU A 36 14.27 -32.06 8.94
CA GLU A 36 13.20 -32.40 8.00
C GLU A 36 13.41 -31.73 6.63
N CYS A 37 13.85 -30.47 6.60
CA CYS A 37 14.19 -29.78 5.36
C CYS A 37 15.38 -30.43 4.64
N GLU A 38 16.41 -30.84 5.37
CA GLU A 38 17.59 -31.54 4.82
C GLU A 38 17.19 -32.88 4.18
N GLU A 39 16.34 -33.66 4.85
CA GLU A 39 15.82 -34.92 4.30
C GLU A 39 15.01 -34.70 3.00
N ASN A 40 14.21 -33.64 2.94
CA ASN A 40 13.36 -33.33 1.80
C ASN A 40 14.10 -32.61 0.65
N SER A 41 15.33 -32.15 0.88
CA SER A 41 16.11 -31.37 -0.09
C SER A 41 16.58 -32.18 -1.31
N ASN A 42 16.49 -33.52 -1.28
CA ASN A 42 16.96 -34.42 -2.35
C ASN A 42 18.39 -34.13 -2.84
N GLY A 43 19.26 -33.60 -1.96
CA GLY A 43 20.64 -33.26 -2.28
C GLY A 43 20.85 -31.85 -2.86
N CYS A 44 19.83 -30.99 -2.84
CA CYS A 44 19.97 -29.56 -3.10
C CYS A 44 20.51 -28.83 -1.87
N ASP A 45 21.40 -27.86 -2.08
CA ASP A 45 21.89 -27.01 -1.00
C ASP A 45 20.75 -26.15 -0.41
N LEU A 46 20.54 -26.29 0.89
CA LEU A 46 19.61 -25.44 1.65
C LEU A 46 20.21 -24.07 1.88
N LEU A 47 19.45 -23.03 1.55
CA LEU A 47 19.82 -21.64 1.85
C LEU A 47 19.51 -21.24 3.31
N VAL A 48 18.82 -22.10 4.06
CA VAL A 48 18.39 -21.82 5.44
C VAL A 48 19.35 -22.47 6.42
N THR A 49 19.97 -21.64 7.26
CA THR A 49 20.88 -22.08 8.32
C THR A 49 20.26 -21.93 9.70
N MET A 50 20.85 -22.57 10.71
CA MET A 50 20.44 -22.40 12.10
C MET A 50 20.53 -20.92 12.53
N PRO A 51 19.42 -20.32 13.01
CA PRO A 51 19.44 -18.98 13.58
C PRO A 51 20.34 -18.89 14.81
N SER A 52 20.92 -17.71 15.02
CA SER A 52 21.70 -17.39 16.21
C SER A 52 20.84 -17.38 17.48
N ASP A 53 21.49 -17.54 18.63
CA ASP A 53 20.82 -17.50 19.94
C ASP A 53 20.12 -16.16 20.23
N GLU A 54 20.61 -15.07 19.61
CA GLU A 54 20.02 -13.73 19.71
C GLU A 54 18.76 -13.59 18.85
N GLU A 55 18.76 -14.15 17.64
CA GLU A 55 17.58 -14.19 16.76
C GLU A 55 16.46 -15.02 17.39
N ILE A 56 16.78 -16.20 17.94
CA ILE A 56 15.79 -17.04 18.65
C ILE A 56 15.24 -16.29 19.86
N LEU A 57 16.10 -15.62 20.64
CA LEU A 57 15.67 -14.83 21.79
C LEU A 57 14.74 -13.68 21.37
N THR A 58 15.10 -12.98 20.28
CA THR A 58 14.29 -11.89 19.72
C THR A 58 12.96 -12.41 19.23
N PHE A 59 12.93 -13.55 18.53
CA PHE A 59 11.71 -14.22 18.13
C PHE A 59 10.83 -14.58 19.33
N CYS A 60 11.37 -15.23 20.38
CA CYS A 60 10.61 -15.56 21.59
C CYS A 60 9.97 -14.31 22.23
N LYS A 61 10.70 -13.19 22.28
CA LYS A 61 10.19 -11.92 22.82
C LYS A 61 9.11 -11.31 21.93
N GLN A 62 9.21 -11.48 20.62
CA GLN A 62 8.36 -10.83 19.62
C GLN A 62 7.33 -11.74 18.97
N ALA A 63 7.21 -13.01 19.38
CA ALA A 63 6.35 -14.01 18.74
C ALA A 63 4.89 -13.57 18.64
N ARG A 64 4.40 -12.82 19.65
CA ARG A 64 3.03 -12.26 19.66
C ARG A 64 2.84 -11.10 18.66
N TYR A 65 3.92 -10.45 18.26
CA TYR A 65 3.92 -9.26 17.42
C TYR A 65 4.36 -9.55 15.99
N LEU A 66 4.49 -10.83 15.61
CA LEU A 66 4.75 -11.21 14.22
C LEU A 66 3.68 -10.59 13.32
N ARG A 67 4.16 -10.03 12.21
CA ARG A 67 3.35 -9.45 11.14
C ARG A 67 3.89 -9.98 9.84
N ILE A 68 2.99 -10.35 8.96
CA ILE A 68 3.29 -10.70 7.58
C ILE A 68 2.55 -9.66 6.75
N LEU A 69 3.30 -9.01 5.86
CA LEU A 69 2.75 -8.05 4.92
C LEU A 69 2.91 -8.64 3.52
N GLU A 70 1.79 -8.94 2.89
CA GLU A 70 1.74 -9.38 1.51
C GLU A 70 1.08 -8.27 0.70
N THR A 71 1.86 -7.63 -0.16
CA THR A 71 1.34 -6.64 -1.10
C THR A 71 1.06 -7.33 -2.43
N ARG A 72 0.06 -6.81 -3.14
CA ARG A 72 -0.22 -7.24 -4.51
C ARG A 72 0.90 -6.75 -5.44
N PRO A 73 1.08 -7.40 -6.60
CA PRO A 73 2.00 -6.88 -7.60
C PRO A 73 1.44 -5.62 -8.23
N PHE A 74 2.30 -4.63 -8.48
CA PHE A 74 1.95 -3.33 -9.07
C PHE A 74 1.07 -3.44 -10.33
N PHE A 75 1.34 -4.40 -11.22
CA PHE A 75 0.56 -4.57 -12.44
C PHE A 75 -0.90 -5.01 -12.21
N ALA A 76 -1.24 -5.58 -11.05
CA ALA A 76 -2.62 -5.95 -10.73
C ALA A 76 -3.52 -4.72 -10.64
N GLU A 77 -2.97 -3.56 -10.23
CA GLU A 77 -3.65 -2.26 -10.21
C GLU A 77 -3.95 -1.73 -11.62
N TYR A 78 -3.09 -2.07 -12.58
CA TYR A 78 -3.11 -1.49 -13.93
C TYR A 78 -3.89 -2.31 -14.94
N LYS A 79 -4.48 -3.46 -14.58
CA LYS A 79 -5.38 -4.25 -15.48
C LYS A 79 -6.54 -3.40 -16.05
N ILE A 80 -6.81 -2.25 -15.42
CA ILE A 80 -7.82 -1.25 -15.76
C ILE A 80 -7.39 -0.36 -16.96
N GLN A 81 -6.10 -0.18 -17.19
CA GLN A 81 -5.56 0.65 -18.29
C GLN A 81 -5.33 -0.17 -19.56
N ASP A 82 -5.18 0.52 -20.69
CA ASP A 82 -4.94 -0.12 -21.99
C ASP A 82 -3.69 -1.03 -21.87
N LYS A 83 -3.80 -2.30 -22.27
CA LYS A 83 -2.67 -3.26 -22.26
C LYS A 83 -1.48 -2.77 -23.11
N SER A 84 -1.72 -1.80 -23.99
CA SER A 84 -0.70 -1.13 -24.80
C SER A 84 -0.13 0.15 -24.19
N SER A 85 -0.47 0.49 -22.93
CA SER A 85 0.06 1.65 -22.23
C SER A 85 1.60 1.68 -22.27
N PRO A 86 2.22 2.82 -22.65
CA PRO A 86 3.67 2.99 -22.60
C PRO A 86 4.26 2.77 -21.20
N ALA A 87 3.48 3.03 -20.14
CA ALA A 87 3.91 2.79 -18.76
C ALA A 87 4.01 1.28 -18.42
N LEU A 88 3.20 0.44 -19.09
CA LEU A 88 3.16 -1.01 -18.89
C LEU A 88 4.04 -1.80 -19.86
N ALA A 89 4.38 -1.23 -21.02
CA ALA A 89 5.21 -1.89 -22.03
C ALA A 89 6.55 -2.44 -21.49
N PRO A 90 7.26 -1.76 -20.56
CA PRO A 90 8.48 -2.31 -19.94
C PRO A 90 8.20 -3.47 -18.98
N LEU A 91 7.01 -3.53 -18.38
CA LEU A 91 6.60 -4.55 -17.40
C LEU A 91 6.05 -5.82 -18.08
N ALA A 92 5.52 -5.66 -19.31
CA ALA A 92 5.74 -6.52 -20.48
C ALA A 92 6.23 -7.96 -20.24
N GLY A 93 7.55 -8.04 -20.06
CA GLY A 93 8.29 -9.30 -20.02
C GLY A 93 8.20 -10.06 -18.71
N MET A 94 7.73 -9.42 -17.62
CA MET A 94 7.65 -10.04 -16.29
C MET A 94 6.39 -10.89 -16.10
N PHE A 95 5.48 -10.90 -17.09
CA PHE A 95 4.10 -11.39 -17.00
C PHE A 95 3.89 -12.92 -17.05
N SER A 96 4.91 -13.73 -17.35
CA SER A 96 4.68 -15.14 -17.74
C SER A 96 4.87 -16.19 -16.64
N ALA A 97 5.21 -15.84 -15.39
CA ALA A 97 5.77 -16.83 -14.46
C ALA A 97 5.08 -17.05 -13.11
N THR A 98 4.06 -16.28 -12.70
CA THR A 98 3.48 -16.41 -11.36
C THR A 98 2.04 -16.92 -11.37
N ASP A 99 1.80 -18.00 -10.63
CA ASP A 99 0.47 -18.52 -10.29
C ASP A 99 -0.35 -17.41 -9.60
N VAL A 100 -1.41 -16.95 -10.26
CA VAL A 100 -2.15 -15.73 -9.90
C VAL A 100 -3.26 -16.03 -8.87
N SER A 101 -3.47 -17.30 -8.53
CA SER A 101 -4.60 -17.77 -7.71
C SER A 101 -4.61 -17.20 -6.28
N HIS A 102 -3.44 -17.01 -5.64
CA HIS A 102 -3.32 -16.36 -4.32
C HIS A 102 -3.67 -14.85 -4.40
N PHE A 103 -3.42 -14.20 -5.54
CA PHE A 103 -3.67 -12.77 -5.72
C PHE A 103 -5.14 -12.46 -6.02
N ASP A 104 -5.91 -13.39 -6.58
CA ASP A 104 -7.35 -13.21 -6.80
C ASP A 104 -8.13 -13.10 -5.48
N ALA A 105 -7.68 -13.79 -4.41
CA ALA A 105 -8.26 -13.65 -3.07
C ALA A 105 -8.00 -12.26 -2.47
N ILE A 106 -6.78 -11.74 -2.65
CA ILE A 106 -6.40 -10.38 -2.23
C ILE A 106 -7.28 -9.33 -2.95
N GLN A 107 -7.56 -9.51 -4.25
CA GLN A 107 -8.42 -8.59 -5.00
C GLN A 107 -9.88 -8.53 -4.50
N SER A 108 -10.41 -9.61 -3.92
CA SER A 108 -11.76 -9.60 -3.34
C SER A 108 -11.80 -8.78 -2.05
N GLU A 109 -10.77 -8.87 -1.21
CA GLU A 109 -10.67 -8.11 0.04
C GLU A 109 -10.42 -6.62 -0.22
N THR A 110 -9.64 -6.29 -1.26
CA THR A 110 -9.39 -4.91 -1.71
C THR A 110 -10.68 -4.11 -1.92
N ARG A 111 -11.68 -4.68 -2.58
CA ARG A 111 -12.92 -3.95 -2.87
C ARG A 111 -13.64 -3.58 -1.58
N ASP A 112 -13.68 -4.50 -0.62
CA ASP A 112 -14.30 -4.26 0.68
C ASP A 112 -13.52 -3.20 1.47
N ASP A 113 -12.18 -3.21 1.41
CA ASP A 113 -11.32 -2.20 2.01
C ASP A 113 -11.55 -0.80 1.42
N LEU A 114 -11.66 -0.69 0.10
CA LEU A 114 -12.00 0.57 -0.58
C LEU A 114 -13.42 1.03 -0.22
N MET A 115 -14.38 0.11 -0.15
CA MET A 115 -15.74 0.45 0.29
C MET A 115 -15.75 0.94 1.74
N MET A 116 -14.98 0.32 2.65
CA MET A 116 -14.82 0.84 4.02
C MET A 116 -14.19 2.22 4.02
N ALA A 117 -13.16 2.46 3.20
CA ALA A 117 -12.49 3.75 3.11
C ALA A 117 -13.41 4.88 2.60
N THR A 118 -14.43 4.55 1.80
CA THR A 118 -15.46 5.52 1.38
C THR A 118 -16.52 5.83 2.45
N MET A 119 -16.59 5.04 3.54
CA MET A 119 -17.54 5.25 4.65
C MET A 119 -16.99 6.20 5.72
N ASP A 120 -15.69 6.48 5.70
CA ASP A 120 -15.02 7.40 6.61
C ASP A 120 -14.32 8.53 5.83
N PRO A 121 -15.08 9.40 5.15
CA PRO A 121 -14.51 10.53 4.42
C PRO A 121 -13.90 11.53 5.40
N TYR A 122 -13.04 12.42 4.88
CA TYR A 122 -12.42 13.44 5.72
C TYR A 122 -13.48 14.34 6.39
N GLU A 123 -13.51 14.36 7.73
CA GLU A 123 -14.60 14.92 8.53
C GLU A 123 -14.89 16.41 8.24
N THR A 124 -13.87 17.19 7.90
CA THR A 124 -14.01 18.65 7.74
C THR A 124 -14.45 19.04 6.32
N ASP A 125 -13.94 18.34 5.31
CA ASP A 125 -14.31 18.54 3.90
C ASP A 125 -14.18 17.21 3.15
N PRO A 126 -15.29 16.52 2.88
CA PRO A 126 -15.28 15.23 2.20
C PRO A 126 -14.60 15.24 0.81
N VAL A 127 -14.56 16.39 0.12
CA VAL A 127 -13.87 16.56 -1.18
C VAL A 127 -12.36 16.39 -1.03
N GLN A 128 -11.81 16.64 0.16
CA GLN A 128 -10.38 16.54 0.44
C GLN A 128 -9.93 15.13 0.83
N THR A 129 -10.83 14.14 0.75
CA THR A 129 -10.51 12.74 1.00
C THR A 129 -9.45 12.24 -0.01
N PRO A 130 -8.29 11.73 0.45
CA PRO A 130 -7.17 11.35 -0.42
C PRO A 130 -7.51 10.35 -1.53
N LEU A 131 -8.48 9.47 -1.32
CA LEU A 131 -8.99 8.53 -2.33
C LEU A 131 -9.45 9.21 -3.62
N LEU A 132 -10.12 10.37 -3.53
CA LEU A 132 -10.61 11.10 -4.71
C LEU A 132 -9.44 11.60 -5.59
N TRP A 133 -8.37 12.04 -4.95
CA TRP A 133 -7.16 12.50 -5.63
C TRP A 133 -6.41 11.35 -6.29
N TRP A 134 -6.42 10.15 -5.70
CA TRP A 134 -5.92 8.96 -6.38
C TRP A 134 -6.64 8.71 -7.70
N ILE A 135 -7.98 8.72 -7.68
CA ILE A 135 -8.80 8.47 -8.88
C ILE A 135 -8.47 9.52 -9.95
N ALA A 136 -8.30 10.78 -9.56
CA ALA A 136 -7.91 11.86 -10.44
C ALA A 136 -6.49 11.69 -11.02
N LEU A 137 -5.51 11.24 -10.23
CA LEU A 137 -4.16 10.94 -10.71
C LEU A 137 -4.16 9.77 -11.70
N ARG A 138 -4.90 8.69 -11.41
CA ARG A 138 -5.05 7.56 -12.35
C ARG A 138 -5.74 7.97 -13.65
N ALA A 139 -6.69 8.91 -13.58
CA ALA A 139 -7.29 9.51 -14.77
C ALA A 139 -6.29 10.33 -15.59
N CYS A 140 -5.33 11.01 -14.95
CA CYS A 140 -4.24 11.71 -15.63
C CYS A 140 -3.28 10.73 -16.33
N ASP A 141 -3.02 9.57 -15.74
CA ASP A 141 -2.24 8.51 -16.41
C ASP A 141 -2.98 7.99 -17.67
N CYS A 142 -4.29 7.77 -17.57
CA CYS A 142 -5.12 7.41 -18.73
C CYS A 142 -5.11 8.49 -19.82
N PHE A 143 -5.02 9.77 -19.43
CA PHE A 143 -4.86 10.88 -20.36
C PHE A 143 -3.48 10.83 -21.03
N PHE A 144 -2.41 10.63 -20.26
CA PHE A 144 -1.04 10.51 -20.77
C PHE A 144 -0.90 9.37 -21.77
N ASP A 145 -1.50 8.21 -21.51
CA ASP A 145 -1.46 7.07 -22.43
C ASP A 145 -1.93 7.44 -23.84
N ARG A 146 -2.93 8.33 -23.96
CA ARG A 146 -3.48 8.75 -25.25
C ARG A 146 -2.74 9.94 -25.86
N HIS A 147 -2.36 10.92 -25.06
CA HIS A 147 -1.87 12.21 -25.53
C HIS A 147 -0.35 12.36 -25.48
N GLN A 148 0.34 11.45 -24.76
CA GLN A 148 1.80 11.46 -24.53
C GLN A 148 2.30 12.72 -23.82
N HIS A 149 1.41 13.38 -23.09
CA HIS A 149 1.70 14.44 -22.13
C HIS A 149 0.60 14.48 -21.06
N TYR A 150 0.90 15.06 -19.90
CA TYR A 150 -0.08 15.27 -18.84
C TYR A 150 -1.05 16.42 -19.17
N PRO A 151 -2.26 16.43 -18.58
CA PRO A 151 -3.22 17.52 -18.76
C PRO A 151 -2.69 18.81 -18.13
N GLY A 152 -3.10 19.97 -18.66
CA GLY A 152 -2.72 21.28 -18.11
C GLY A 152 -1.57 21.98 -18.83
N LYS A 153 -0.90 21.29 -19.76
CA LYS A 153 0.28 21.77 -20.51
C LYS A 153 0.07 23.08 -21.27
N HIS A 154 -1.17 23.38 -21.67
CA HIS A 154 -1.51 24.55 -22.44
C HIS A 154 -2.31 25.55 -21.60
N GLU A 155 -1.77 26.76 -21.42
CA GLU A 155 -2.39 27.82 -20.60
C GLU A 155 -3.69 28.42 -21.19
N GLN A 156 -4.10 28.03 -22.40
CA GLN A 156 -5.31 28.55 -23.04
C GLN A 156 -6.55 28.00 -22.33
N GLU A 157 -7.48 28.87 -21.93
CA GLU A 157 -8.68 28.50 -21.18
C GLU A 157 -9.50 27.39 -21.87
N LEU A 158 -9.65 27.45 -23.19
CA LEU A 158 -10.35 26.41 -23.97
C LEU A 158 -9.63 25.05 -23.94
N ALA A 159 -8.29 25.05 -23.88
CA ALA A 159 -7.50 23.83 -23.77
C ALA A 159 -7.61 23.22 -22.36
N LEU A 160 -7.50 24.05 -21.32
CA LEU A 160 -7.69 23.61 -19.93
C LEU A 160 -9.08 23.04 -19.69
N GLU A 161 -10.12 23.64 -20.27
CA GLU A 161 -11.48 23.11 -20.15
C GLU A 161 -11.65 21.79 -20.92
N ALA A 162 -11.04 21.66 -22.11
CA ALA A 162 -11.06 20.40 -22.86
C ALA A 162 -10.36 19.28 -22.08
N ASP A 163 -9.17 19.53 -21.53
CA ASP A 163 -8.41 18.59 -20.70
C ASP A 163 -9.23 18.17 -19.47
N ALA A 164 -9.84 19.13 -18.76
CA ALA A 164 -10.68 18.84 -17.59
C ALA A 164 -11.89 17.96 -17.93
N ASN A 165 -12.53 18.16 -19.09
CA ASN A 165 -13.64 17.31 -19.53
C ASN A 165 -13.17 15.88 -19.83
N GLU A 166 -11.99 15.72 -20.44
CA GLU A 166 -11.42 14.39 -20.71
C GLU A 166 -10.98 13.68 -19.43
N VAL A 167 -10.28 14.37 -18.53
CA VAL A 167 -9.86 13.83 -17.22
C VAL A 167 -11.08 13.40 -16.42
N TYR A 168 -12.13 14.21 -16.34
CA TYR A 168 -13.37 13.84 -15.68
C TYR A 168 -13.96 12.53 -16.24
N ARG A 169 -13.98 12.37 -17.57
CA ARG A 169 -14.45 11.13 -18.21
C ARG A 169 -13.61 9.92 -17.82
N TYR A 170 -12.29 10.07 -17.68
CA TYR A 170 -11.42 8.99 -17.18
C TYR A 170 -11.63 8.73 -15.69
N MET A 171 -11.88 9.75 -14.86
CA MET A 171 -12.19 9.56 -13.44
C MET A 171 -13.43 8.68 -13.25
N VAL A 172 -14.47 8.89 -14.05
CA VAL A 172 -15.68 8.05 -14.04
C VAL A 172 -15.34 6.61 -14.44
N GLN A 173 -14.54 6.40 -15.49
CA GLN A 173 -14.12 5.06 -15.92
C GLN A 173 -13.29 4.34 -14.84
N VAL A 174 -12.39 5.05 -14.16
CA VAL A 174 -11.60 4.50 -13.05
C VAL A 174 -12.52 4.10 -11.90
N ALA A 175 -13.45 4.97 -11.49
CA ALA A 175 -14.42 4.65 -10.42
C ALA A 175 -15.30 3.44 -10.75
N GLU A 176 -15.73 3.31 -12.01
CA GLU A 176 -16.46 2.13 -12.51
C GLU A 176 -15.64 0.86 -12.45
N SER A 177 -14.38 0.93 -12.88
CA SER A 177 -13.48 -0.23 -12.88
C SER A 177 -13.13 -0.72 -11.47
N LEU A 178 -13.09 0.17 -10.49
CA LEU A 178 -12.92 -0.17 -9.07
C LEU A 178 -14.20 -0.75 -8.44
N GLY A 179 -15.33 -0.78 -9.17
CA GLY A 179 -16.61 -1.27 -8.63
C GLY A 179 -17.21 -0.35 -7.58
N LEU A 180 -16.84 0.94 -7.58
CA LEU A 180 -17.27 1.94 -6.61
C LEU A 180 -18.44 2.82 -7.10
N SER A 181 -18.95 2.60 -8.32
CA SER A 181 -20.02 3.44 -8.90
C SER A 181 -21.31 3.48 -8.08
N GLU A 182 -21.59 2.44 -7.30
CA GLU A 182 -22.81 2.39 -6.50
C GLU A 182 -22.70 3.11 -5.15
N ASN A 183 -21.50 3.49 -4.75
CA ASN A 183 -21.24 4.13 -3.47
C ASN A 183 -21.72 5.59 -3.46
N ASP A 184 -22.43 5.99 -2.39
CA ASP A 184 -23.03 7.32 -2.28
C ASP A 184 -21.98 8.45 -2.27
N PHE A 185 -20.85 8.23 -1.61
CA PHE A 185 -19.75 9.20 -1.57
C PHE A 185 -19.12 9.41 -2.96
N ILE A 186 -18.91 8.33 -3.72
CA ILE A 186 -18.41 8.41 -5.11
C ILE A 186 -19.45 9.03 -6.04
N LYS A 187 -20.74 8.71 -5.87
CA LYS A 187 -21.83 9.34 -6.61
C LYS A 187 -21.85 10.85 -6.40
N GLU A 188 -21.69 11.29 -5.15
CA GLU A 188 -21.72 12.71 -4.80
C GLU A 188 -20.48 13.48 -5.29
N HIS A 189 -19.29 12.89 -5.24
CA HIS A 189 -18.04 13.63 -5.46
C HIS A 189 -17.33 13.36 -6.79
N ILE A 190 -17.50 12.18 -7.39
CA ILE A 190 -16.90 11.81 -8.68
C ILE A 190 -17.96 11.77 -9.78
N LEU A 191 -19.11 11.12 -9.56
CA LEU A 191 -20.11 10.97 -10.63
C LEU A 191 -20.98 12.22 -10.81
N ASP A 192 -21.10 13.07 -9.79
CA ASP A 192 -21.68 14.40 -9.94
C ASP A 192 -20.84 15.23 -10.93
N HIS A 193 -21.48 15.69 -12.00
CA HIS A 193 -20.80 16.38 -13.08
C HIS A 193 -20.17 17.71 -12.64
N VAL A 194 -20.75 18.39 -11.64
CA VAL A 194 -20.22 19.67 -11.18
C VAL A 194 -18.99 19.43 -10.30
N LYS A 195 -19.14 18.66 -9.22
CA LYS A 195 -18.07 18.40 -8.25
C LYS A 195 -16.91 17.62 -8.87
N GLY A 196 -17.20 16.58 -9.65
CA GLY A 196 -16.17 15.78 -10.32
C GLY A 196 -15.39 16.60 -11.36
N LYS A 197 -16.05 17.53 -12.06
CA LYS A 197 -15.35 18.44 -12.99
C LYS A 197 -14.48 19.46 -12.26
N GLU A 198 -14.86 19.94 -11.07
CA GLU A 198 -13.99 20.79 -10.26
C GLU A 198 -12.72 20.05 -9.79
N LEU A 199 -12.84 18.77 -9.39
CA LEU A 199 -11.67 17.93 -9.10
C LEU A 199 -10.77 17.75 -10.33
N ALA A 200 -11.37 17.48 -11.50
CA ALA A 200 -10.63 17.36 -12.76
C ALA A 200 -9.90 18.65 -13.12
N LYS A 201 -10.55 19.81 -12.96
CA LYS A 201 -9.92 21.12 -13.17
C LYS A 201 -8.73 21.33 -12.23
N GLU A 202 -8.82 20.90 -10.97
CA GLU A 202 -7.71 21.08 -10.02
C GLU A 202 -6.48 20.24 -10.40
N VAL A 203 -6.66 18.99 -10.86
CA VAL A 203 -5.52 18.19 -11.33
C VAL A 203 -4.96 18.68 -12.66
N VAL A 204 -5.79 19.23 -13.55
CA VAL A 204 -5.33 19.92 -14.76
C VAL A 204 -4.53 21.18 -14.38
N ARG A 205 -4.93 21.90 -13.32
CA ARG A 205 -4.21 23.07 -12.81
C ARG A 205 -2.81 22.73 -12.29
N TYR A 206 -2.57 21.48 -11.87
CA TYR A 206 -1.26 21.07 -11.38
C TYR A 206 -0.19 21.05 -12.48
N ASP A 207 -0.56 20.80 -13.75
CA ASP A 207 0.37 20.81 -14.90
C ASP A 207 1.67 20.03 -14.63
N GLU A 208 1.56 18.81 -14.09
CA GLU A 208 2.71 17.95 -13.76
C GLU A 208 3.74 18.59 -12.79
N ALA A 209 3.37 19.66 -12.08
CA ALA A 209 4.31 20.39 -11.25
C ALA A 209 4.72 19.61 -9.99
N GLU A 210 6.04 19.48 -9.77
CA GLU A 210 6.61 18.92 -8.56
C GLU A 210 6.94 20.02 -7.54
N ILE A 211 6.04 20.27 -6.60
CA ILE A 211 6.24 21.32 -5.60
C ILE A 211 7.16 20.81 -4.47
N HIS A 212 8.21 21.57 -4.17
CA HIS A 212 9.27 21.17 -3.23
C HIS A 212 8.78 20.75 -1.84
N ASN A 213 7.77 21.42 -1.28
CA ASN A 213 7.23 21.07 0.04
C ASN A 213 6.50 19.71 0.03
N ILE A 214 5.76 19.41 -1.03
CA ILE A 214 5.10 18.11 -1.21
C ILE A 214 6.15 17.02 -1.43
N ALA A 215 7.14 17.26 -2.31
CA ALA A 215 8.25 16.34 -2.54
C ALA A 215 9.05 16.05 -1.26
N ALA A 216 9.30 17.05 -0.41
CA ALA A 216 9.99 16.87 0.87
C ALA A 216 9.20 15.98 1.85
N ILE A 217 7.88 16.15 1.92
CA ILE A 217 7.01 15.31 2.76
C ILE A 217 7.03 13.87 2.27
N ILE A 218 6.78 13.64 0.98
CA ILE A 218 6.79 12.31 0.38
C ILE A 218 8.17 11.64 0.52
N GLY A 219 9.26 12.39 0.31
CA GLY A 219 10.62 11.90 0.51
C GLY A 219 10.89 11.45 1.95
N GLY A 220 10.39 12.19 2.94
CA GLY A 220 10.45 11.79 4.35
C GLY A 220 9.73 10.47 4.62
N VAL A 221 8.49 10.34 4.14
CA VAL A 221 7.68 9.12 4.30
C VAL A 221 8.35 7.93 3.60
N ALA A 222 8.72 8.08 2.32
CA ALA A 222 9.35 7.02 1.54
C ALA A 222 10.70 6.57 2.13
N SER A 223 11.49 7.50 2.67
CA SER A 223 12.75 7.16 3.34
C SER A 223 12.52 6.30 4.58
N GLN A 224 11.50 6.61 5.37
CA GLN A 224 11.18 5.82 6.56
C GLN A 224 10.65 4.43 6.18
N GLU A 225 9.78 4.31 5.17
CA GLU A 225 9.32 3.00 4.66
C GLU A 225 10.49 2.16 4.15
N SER A 226 11.46 2.78 3.48
CA SER A 226 12.69 2.10 3.04
C SER A 226 13.50 1.56 4.22
N VAL A 227 13.64 2.33 5.31
CA VAL A 227 14.32 1.88 6.53
C VAL A 227 13.59 0.68 7.16
N LYS A 228 12.26 0.68 7.20
CA LYS A 228 11.48 -0.46 7.72
C LYS A 228 11.78 -1.74 6.95
N LEU A 229 11.80 -1.66 5.62
CA LEU A 229 12.10 -2.80 4.74
C LEU A 229 13.54 -3.31 4.93
N ILE A 230 14.52 -2.39 4.97
CA ILE A 230 15.94 -2.76 5.12
C ILE A 230 16.21 -3.40 6.48
N THR A 231 15.60 -2.88 7.54
CA THR A 231 15.87 -3.33 8.91
C THR A 231 15.02 -4.52 9.33
N GLY A 232 13.92 -4.81 8.63
CA GLY A 232 12.91 -5.76 9.08
C GLY A 232 12.25 -5.35 10.40
N GLN A 233 12.28 -4.05 10.72
CA GLN A 233 11.71 -3.49 11.94
C GLN A 233 10.52 -2.59 11.61
N TYR A 234 9.54 -2.56 12.52
CA TYR A 234 8.25 -1.90 12.33
C TYR A 234 7.42 -2.52 11.19
N VAL A 235 6.22 -2.00 10.97
CA VAL A 235 5.28 -2.47 9.94
C VAL A 235 5.23 -1.42 8.83
N PRO A 236 5.58 -1.79 7.58
CA PRO A 236 5.38 -0.91 6.43
C PRO A 236 3.89 -0.66 6.16
N PHE A 237 3.58 0.38 5.39
CA PHE A 237 2.21 0.57 4.89
C PHE A 237 1.78 -0.57 3.97
N ASP A 238 0.50 -0.89 4.02
CA ASP A 238 -0.10 -1.90 3.16
C ASP A 238 -0.60 -1.24 1.87
N ASP A 239 0.16 -1.45 0.80
CA ASP A 239 -0.10 -1.00 -0.58
C ASP A 239 0.17 0.50 -0.83
N THR A 240 -0.83 1.38 -0.85
CA THR A 240 -0.69 2.73 -1.42
C THR A 240 -0.96 3.84 -0.40
N TYR A 241 0.03 4.69 -0.16
CA TYR A 241 -0.09 5.90 0.68
C TYR A 241 -0.33 7.14 -0.18
N ILE A 242 -1.31 7.96 0.19
CA ILE A 242 -1.71 9.14 -0.56
C ILE A 242 -1.78 10.33 0.38
N TYR A 243 -1.07 11.39 0.01
CA TYR A 243 -1.04 12.63 0.75
C TYR A 243 -1.70 13.75 -0.07
N ASN A 244 -2.72 14.38 0.53
CA ASN A 244 -3.35 15.57 0.01
C ASN A 244 -2.77 16.82 0.71
N GLY A 245 -1.92 17.55 0.00
CA GLY A 245 -1.29 18.77 0.48
C GLY A 245 -2.24 19.97 0.64
N ILE A 246 -3.43 19.96 0.02
CA ILE A 246 -4.42 21.05 0.13
C ILE A 246 -4.98 21.10 1.54
N ALA A 247 -5.41 19.94 2.06
CA ALA A 247 -5.98 19.82 3.40
C ALA A 247 -4.98 19.31 4.45
N SER A 248 -3.75 18.97 4.04
CA SER A 248 -2.75 18.32 4.89
C SER A 248 -3.25 17.00 5.50
N THR A 249 -3.92 16.19 4.69
CA THR A 249 -4.51 14.90 5.08
C THR A 249 -3.85 13.76 4.32
N ALA A 250 -3.89 12.55 4.87
CA ALA A 250 -3.35 11.38 4.21
C ALA A 250 -4.22 10.14 4.46
N GLY A 251 -4.15 9.18 3.53
CA GLY A 251 -4.82 7.89 3.64
C GLY A 251 -3.93 6.77 3.10
N VAL A 252 -4.10 5.57 3.63
CA VAL A 252 -3.50 4.34 3.10
C VAL A 252 -4.64 3.50 2.55
N TYR A 253 -4.49 3.04 1.32
CA TYR A 253 -5.50 2.30 0.59
C TYR A 253 -4.88 1.07 -0.06
N ARG A 254 -5.63 -0.04 -0.05
CA ARG A 254 -5.39 -1.20 -0.90
C ARG A 254 -6.21 -1.03 -2.16
N PHE A 255 -5.58 -1.12 -3.33
CA PHE A 255 -6.26 -1.11 -4.63
C PHE A 255 -6.20 -2.47 -5.36
#